data_AF-A0A099Z160-F1
#
_entry.id   AF-A0A099Z160-F1
#
_cell.length_a   1.000
_cell.length_b   1.000
_cell.length_c   1.000
_cell.angle_alpha   90.00
_cell.angle_beta   90.00
_cell.angle_gamma   90.00
#
_symmetry.space_group_name_H-M   'P 1'
#
loop_
_entity.id
_entity.type
_entity.pdbx_description
1 polymer ?
#
loop_
_entity_poly.entity_id
_entity_poly.type
_entity_poly.pdbx_seq_one_letter_code
_entity_poly.pdbx_strand_id
1 'polypeptide(L)'
;IIPYVGTILGGLVPGELVVIHGSVPDDADRFQVDFQCGSSIKPRADVAFHFNPRFKRSGCIVCNTLEKEKWGWEEITYQMPFQKGKSFEIVIMVLKDKFQVTVNEKHLLLYNHRISLERIDTLGIYGKVRIKSIDFISNVTCISEAGAEVSHSQSFACFYFQGVPYVGRLDSALRPGHTVAIKGEVNKNANSFAINLKSSDSKDIALHLNPRLKTKIFVRNSYLHDSWGEEEKEVPNFPFSPGMYFELIIFCDAQQFKVAINGVHTLEYKHRFKQLEKINLLEVTGDVQLLEVRSW
;
A
#
# COMPACT_ATOMS: atom_id res chain seq x y z
N ILE A 1 -24.02 -10.74 5.03
CA ILE A 1 -24.74 -11.89 5.64
C ILE A 1 -23.69 -12.92 6.04
N ILE A 2 -23.80 -13.56 7.20
CA ILE A 2 -22.86 -14.59 7.69
C ILE A 2 -23.65 -15.90 7.91
N PRO A 3 -23.19 -17.07 7.41
CA PRO A 3 -21.90 -17.29 6.74
C PRO A 3 -21.78 -16.59 5.39
N TYR A 4 -20.57 -16.12 5.09
CA TYR A 4 -20.19 -15.57 3.79
C TYR A 4 -19.22 -16.55 3.12
N VAL A 5 -19.44 -16.83 1.85
CA VAL A 5 -18.52 -17.58 0.99
C VAL A 5 -18.49 -16.86 -0.34
N GLY A 6 -17.34 -16.31 -0.71
CA GLY A 6 -17.18 -15.52 -1.92
C GLY A 6 -15.92 -15.90 -2.68
N THR A 7 -16.02 -15.90 -4.01
CA THR A 7 -14.88 -16.13 -4.89
C THR A 7 -13.95 -14.92 -4.89
N ILE A 8 -12.65 -15.18 -4.79
CA ILE A 8 -11.56 -14.23 -4.98
C ILE A 8 -11.24 -14.23 -6.48
N LEU A 9 -11.81 -13.28 -7.21
CA LEU A 9 -11.65 -13.22 -8.67
C LEU A 9 -10.19 -12.94 -9.03
N GLY A 10 -9.57 -13.87 -9.78
CA GLY A 10 -8.15 -13.78 -10.15
C GLY A 10 -7.20 -14.49 -9.18
N GLY A 11 -7.72 -15.05 -8.08
CA GLY A 11 -6.90 -15.64 -7.02
C GLY A 11 -6.16 -14.58 -6.19
N LEU A 12 -5.28 -15.01 -5.30
CA LEU A 12 -4.44 -14.12 -4.50
C LEU A 12 -3.04 -14.02 -5.08
N VAL A 13 -2.49 -12.80 -5.13
CA VAL A 13 -1.09 -12.57 -5.53
C VAL A 13 -0.24 -12.01 -4.40
N PRO A 14 1.07 -12.32 -4.34
CA PRO A 14 1.96 -11.67 -3.37
C PRO A 14 1.94 -10.14 -3.52
N GLY A 15 1.82 -9.45 -2.39
CA GLY A 15 1.65 -8.00 -2.28
C GLY A 15 0.20 -7.56 -2.11
N GLU A 16 -0.78 -8.42 -2.40
CA GLU A 16 -2.20 -8.12 -2.22
C GLU A 16 -2.58 -8.03 -0.74
N LEU A 17 -3.52 -7.13 -0.44
CA LEU A 17 -4.22 -7.08 0.83
C LEU A 17 -5.63 -7.60 0.73
N VAL A 18 -6.05 -8.27 1.79
CA VAL A 18 -7.45 -8.48 2.12
C VAL A 18 -7.76 -7.70 3.39
N VAL A 19 -8.60 -6.68 3.27
CA VAL A 19 -9.03 -5.81 4.37
C VAL A 19 -10.46 -6.17 4.75
N ILE A 20 -10.69 -6.45 6.03
CA ILE A 20 -12.00 -6.86 6.55
C ILE A 20 -12.38 -5.93 7.70
N HIS A 21 -13.43 -5.14 7.49
CA HIS A 21 -14.04 -4.33 8.54
C HIS A 21 -15.24 -5.05 9.12
N GLY A 22 -15.33 -5.11 10.45
CA GLY A 22 -16.43 -5.79 11.10
C GLY A 22 -16.61 -5.41 12.56
N SER A 23 -17.48 -6.14 13.26
CA SER A 23 -17.66 -6.07 14.70
C SER A 23 -17.98 -7.44 15.29
N VAL A 24 -17.59 -7.62 16.56
CA VAL A 24 -17.83 -8.85 17.30
C VAL A 24 -19.12 -8.68 18.12
N PRO A 25 -20.14 -9.53 17.96
CA PRO A 25 -21.31 -9.56 18.85
C PRO A 25 -20.95 -9.83 20.32
N ASP A 26 -21.73 -9.33 21.28
CA ASP A 26 -21.48 -9.53 22.72
C ASP A 26 -21.50 -11.01 23.14
N ASP A 27 -22.37 -11.79 22.49
CA ASP A 27 -22.57 -13.22 22.73
C ASP A 27 -21.63 -14.11 21.90
N ALA A 28 -20.62 -13.53 21.23
CA ALA A 28 -19.67 -14.27 20.41
C ALA A 28 -18.86 -15.28 21.23
N ASP A 29 -18.77 -16.52 20.77
CA ASP A 29 -17.88 -17.54 21.32
C ASP A 29 -16.66 -17.76 20.41
N ARG A 30 -16.86 -17.69 19.09
CA ARG A 30 -15.81 -17.67 18.06
C ARG A 30 -16.33 -17.13 16.73
N PHE A 31 -15.41 -16.68 15.89
CA PHE A 31 -15.63 -16.54 14.44
C PHE A 31 -14.37 -16.99 13.70
N GLN A 32 -14.46 -17.16 12.38
CA GLN A 32 -13.30 -17.50 11.57
C GLN A 32 -13.34 -16.84 10.20
N VAL A 33 -12.15 -16.60 9.66
CA VAL A 33 -11.88 -16.19 8.29
C VAL A 33 -11.02 -17.30 7.68
N ASP A 34 -11.51 -17.92 6.61
CA ASP A 34 -10.90 -19.07 5.96
C ASP A 34 -10.56 -18.72 4.51
N PHE A 35 -9.29 -18.83 4.14
CA PHE A 35 -8.86 -18.85 2.74
C PHE A 35 -8.87 -20.28 2.23
N GLN A 36 -9.70 -20.55 1.22
CA GLN A 36 -10.08 -21.90 0.79
C GLN A 36 -9.70 -22.17 -0.66
N CYS A 37 -9.51 -23.46 -0.97
CA CYS A 37 -9.33 -23.97 -2.33
C CYS A 37 -10.68 -24.50 -2.84
N GLY A 38 -11.49 -23.61 -3.39
CA GLY A 38 -12.88 -23.83 -3.76
C GLY A 38 -13.85 -23.73 -2.59
N SER A 39 -15.13 -23.99 -2.87
CA SER A 39 -16.23 -23.88 -1.91
C SER A 39 -16.99 -25.20 -1.69
N SER A 40 -16.37 -26.34 -2.03
CA SER A 40 -16.99 -27.66 -1.84
C SER A 40 -17.30 -27.93 -0.36
N ILE A 41 -18.48 -28.49 -0.08
CA ILE A 41 -18.90 -28.89 1.27
C ILE A 41 -18.76 -30.40 1.53
N LYS A 42 -18.62 -31.21 0.47
CA LYS A 42 -18.45 -32.66 0.57
C LYS A 42 -17.70 -33.21 -0.66
N PRO A 43 -16.41 -33.59 -0.53
CA PRO A 43 -15.58 -33.35 0.65
C PRO A 43 -15.44 -31.84 0.89
N ARG A 44 -15.26 -31.44 2.15
CA ARG A 44 -15.01 -30.05 2.50
C ARG A 44 -13.75 -29.56 1.79
N ALA A 45 -13.83 -28.38 1.18
CA ALA A 45 -12.71 -27.72 0.55
C ALA A 45 -11.52 -27.57 1.51
N ASP A 46 -10.31 -27.70 0.96
CA ASP A 46 -9.08 -27.43 1.70
C ASP A 46 -9.08 -25.97 2.17
N VAL A 47 -8.57 -25.74 3.37
CA VAL A 47 -8.43 -24.40 3.97
C VAL A 47 -6.94 -24.12 4.09
N ALA A 48 -6.41 -23.28 3.21
CA ALA A 48 -5.01 -22.91 3.18
C ALA A 48 -4.60 -22.02 4.36
N PHE A 49 -5.51 -21.17 4.82
CA PHE A 49 -5.31 -20.38 6.04
C PHE A 49 -6.63 -20.22 6.80
N HIS A 50 -6.73 -20.90 7.93
CA HIS A 50 -7.81 -20.78 8.90
C HIS A 50 -7.42 -19.77 9.97
N PHE A 51 -8.06 -18.62 10.05
CA PHE A 51 -7.85 -17.62 11.11
C PHE A 51 -9.06 -17.59 12.05
N ASN A 52 -8.91 -18.11 13.27
CA ASN A 52 -10.05 -18.36 14.16
C ASN A 52 -9.89 -17.76 15.56
N PRO A 53 -10.36 -16.50 15.76
CA PRO A 53 -10.53 -15.91 17.08
C PRO A 53 -11.58 -16.65 17.92
N ARG A 54 -11.20 -17.01 19.16
CA ARG A 54 -12.01 -17.70 20.16
C ARG A 54 -12.06 -16.85 21.43
N PHE A 55 -13.25 -16.63 21.98
CA PHE A 55 -13.49 -15.74 23.13
C PHE A 55 -13.74 -16.49 24.44
N LYS A 56 -13.42 -17.78 24.51
CA LYS A 56 -13.57 -18.58 25.74
C LYS A 56 -12.37 -18.38 26.66
N ARG A 57 -12.59 -18.30 27.98
CA ARG A 57 -11.56 -18.08 29.02
C ARG A 57 -10.74 -16.81 28.75
N SER A 58 -9.42 -16.91 28.65
CA SER A 58 -8.51 -15.79 28.35
C SER A 58 -8.55 -15.33 26.89
N GLY A 59 -9.26 -16.06 26.02
CA GLY A 59 -9.26 -15.82 24.58
C GLY A 59 -7.97 -16.31 23.90
N CYS A 60 -8.09 -16.67 22.63
CA CYS A 60 -6.95 -16.97 21.76
C CYS A 60 -7.37 -16.88 20.30
N ILE A 61 -6.39 -16.86 19.42
CA ILE A 61 -6.57 -17.00 17.98
C ILE A 61 -5.86 -18.28 17.57
N VAL A 62 -6.60 -19.16 16.91
CA VAL A 62 -6.05 -20.41 16.37
C VAL A 62 -5.89 -20.26 14.87
N CYS A 63 -4.68 -20.53 14.40
CA CYS A 63 -4.36 -20.62 12.99
C CYS A 63 -4.05 -22.06 12.59
N ASN A 64 -4.58 -22.52 11.46
CA ASN A 64 -4.30 -23.88 10.95
C ASN A 64 -4.56 -24.00 9.44
N THR A 65 -4.22 -25.16 8.88
CA THR A 65 -4.50 -25.58 7.51
C THR A 65 -5.32 -26.87 7.55
N LEU A 66 -6.36 -26.95 6.71
CA LEU A 66 -7.12 -28.17 6.47
C LEU A 66 -6.74 -28.70 5.09
N GLU A 67 -6.25 -29.94 5.00
CA GLU A 67 -6.03 -30.61 3.73
C GLU A 67 -6.72 -31.99 3.75
N LYS A 68 -7.54 -32.29 2.75
CA LYS A 68 -8.31 -33.55 2.65
C LYS A 68 -9.11 -33.84 3.92
N GLU A 69 -9.82 -32.82 4.41
CA GLU A 69 -10.66 -32.85 5.62
C GLU A 69 -9.91 -33.16 6.93
N LYS A 70 -8.57 -33.06 6.94
CA LYS A 70 -7.74 -33.24 8.14
C LYS A 70 -7.01 -31.94 8.50
N TRP A 71 -7.13 -31.54 9.77
CA TRP A 71 -6.41 -30.39 10.30
C TRP A 71 -4.94 -30.75 10.54
N GLY A 72 -4.04 -29.81 10.23
CA GLY A 72 -2.63 -29.89 10.59
C GLY A 72 -2.36 -29.47 12.04
N TRP A 73 -1.11 -29.10 12.32
CA TRP A 73 -0.74 -28.56 13.64
C TRP A 73 -1.29 -27.14 13.84
N GLU A 74 -1.85 -26.88 15.01
CA GLU A 74 -2.35 -25.56 15.39
C GLU A 74 -1.20 -24.59 15.70
N GLU A 75 -1.30 -23.35 15.25
CA GLU A 75 -0.51 -22.22 15.71
C GLU A 75 -1.41 -21.30 16.53
N ILE A 76 -1.09 -21.06 17.80
CA ILE A 76 -1.98 -20.37 18.74
C ILE A 76 -1.35 -19.05 19.18
N THR A 77 -2.07 -17.96 18.95
CA THR A 77 -1.72 -16.62 19.43
C THR A 77 -2.64 -16.26 20.60
N TYR A 78 -2.05 -15.98 21.77
CA TYR A 78 -2.82 -15.60 22.98
C TYR A 78 -3.08 -14.10 23.09
N GLN A 79 -2.39 -13.28 22.30
CA GLN A 79 -2.73 -11.87 22.16
C GLN A 79 -4.10 -11.74 21.49
N MET A 80 -5.07 -11.20 22.23
CA MET A 80 -6.46 -11.09 21.78
C MET A 80 -6.81 -9.62 21.45
N PRO A 81 -6.66 -9.18 20.19
CA PRO A 81 -6.98 -7.81 19.78
C PRO A 81 -8.49 -7.56 19.60
N PHE A 82 -9.29 -8.62 19.54
CA PHE A 82 -10.74 -8.53 19.36
C PHE A 82 -11.45 -8.42 20.70
N GLN A 83 -12.46 -7.56 20.76
CA GLN A 83 -13.32 -7.39 21.94
C GLN A 83 -14.79 -7.57 21.53
N LYS A 84 -15.54 -8.29 22.37
CA LYS A 84 -17.00 -8.40 22.28
C LYS A 84 -17.64 -7.00 22.31
N GLY A 85 -18.63 -6.77 21.45
CA GLY A 85 -19.32 -5.49 21.30
C GLY A 85 -18.54 -4.42 20.55
N LYS A 86 -17.31 -4.69 20.09
CA LYS A 86 -16.45 -3.70 19.44
C LYS A 86 -16.24 -4.00 17.96
N SER A 87 -16.00 -2.92 17.21
CA SER A 87 -15.55 -2.99 15.82
C SER A 87 -14.08 -3.38 15.73
N PHE A 88 -13.70 -3.90 14.57
CA PHE A 88 -12.33 -4.23 14.24
C PHE A 88 -12.04 -3.95 12.76
N GLU A 89 -10.75 -3.85 12.47
CA GLU A 89 -10.16 -3.97 11.14
C GLU A 89 -9.16 -5.13 11.16
N ILE A 90 -9.28 -6.06 10.21
CA ILE A 90 -8.27 -7.08 9.92
C ILE A 90 -7.64 -6.72 8.58
N VAL A 91 -6.32 -6.63 8.53
CA VAL A 91 -5.55 -6.49 7.29
C VAL A 91 -4.68 -7.72 7.15
N ILE A 92 -4.90 -8.48 6.07
CA ILE A 92 -4.15 -9.69 5.73
C ILE A 92 -3.33 -9.41 4.49
N MET A 93 -2.02 -9.25 4.68
CA MET A 93 -1.07 -9.12 3.58
C MET A 93 -0.67 -10.51 3.10
N VAL A 94 -0.84 -10.73 1.80
CA VAL A 94 -0.39 -11.93 1.11
C VAL A 94 1.07 -11.73 0.73
N LEU A 95 1.98 -12.49 1.34
CA LEU A 95 3.39 -12.53 0.92
C LEU A 95 3.66 -13.79 0.11
N LYS A 96 4.85 -13.87 -0.49
CA LYS A 96 5.27 -15.02 -1.31
C LYS A 96 5.24 -16.34 -0.52
N ASP A 97 5.59 -16.29 0.76
CA ASP A 97 5.82 -17.48 1.60
C ASP A 97 4.91 -17.55 2.84
N LYS A 98 4.15 -16.48 3.14
CA LYS A 98 3.30 -16.41 4.34
C LYS A 98 2.15 -15.42 4.19
N PHE A 99 1.19 -15.50 5.10
CA PHE A 99 0.26 -14.41 5.41
C PHE A 99 0.81 -13.58 6.56
N GLN A 100 0.67 -12.27 6.48
CA GLN A 100 0.92 -11.35 7.60
C GLN A 100 -0.40 -10.72 8.02
N VAL A 101 -0.76 -10.88 9.29
CA VAL A 101 -2.02 -10.39 9.85
C VAL A 101 -1.78 -9.23 10.79
N THR A 102 -2.49 -8.13 10.54
CA THR A 102 -2.57 -6.95 11.39
C THR A 102 -4.03 -6.77 11.82
N VAL A 103 -4.25 -6.43 13.08
CA VAL A 103 -5.59 -6.12 13.60
C VAL A 103 -5.56 -4.79 14.33
N ASN A 104 -6.44 -3.87 13.94
CA ASN A 104 -6.51 -2.51 14.49
C ASN A 104 -5.12 -1.84 14.50
N GLU A 105 -4.48 -1.78 13.32
CA GLU A 105 -3.17 -1.16 13.08
C GLU A 105 -1.97 -1.82 13.78
N LYS A 106 -2.19 -2.90 14.55
CA LYS A 106 -1.13 -3.62 15.26
C LYS A 106 -0.87 -4.96 14.61
N HIS A 107 0.40 -5.21 14.30
CA HIS A 107 0.85 -6.52 13.87
C HIS A 107 0.43 -7.56 14.92
N LEU A 108 -0.10 -8.69 14.46
CA LEU A 108 -0.63 -9.74 15.31
C LEU A 108 0.14 -11.04 15.13
N LEU A 109 0.24 -11.55 13.90
CA LEU A 109 0.87 -12.83 13.61
C LEU A 109 1.33 -12.96 12.15
N LEU A 110 2.19 -13.95 11.92
CA LEU A 110 2.58 -14.47 10.62
C LEU A 110 2.12 -15.92 10.50
N TYR A 111 1.73 -16.36 9.30
CA TYR A 111 1.33 -17.74 9.04
C TYR A 111 1.93 -18.22 7.73
N ASN A 112 2.90 -19.13 7.77
CA ASN A 112 3.56 -19.63 6.56
C ASN A 112 2.60 -20.46 5.70
N HIS A 113 2.69 -20.31 4.38
CA HIS A 113 1.87 -21.05 3.43
C HIS A 113 2.14 -22.55 3.56
N ARG A 114 1.12 -23.34 3.89
CA ARG A 114 1.19 -24.81 3.90
C ARG A 114 0.53 -25.44 2.66
N ILE A 115 -0.33 -24.68 2.00
CA ILE A 115 -0.91 -24.97 0.68
C ILE A 115 -0.46 -23.85 -0.27
N SER A 116 -0.20 -24.20 -1.53
CA SER A 116 0.17 -23.21 -2.55
C SER A 116 -0.85 -22.08 -2.64
N LEU A 117 -0.36 -20.84 -2.63
CA LEU A 117 -1.17 -19.63 -2.73
C LEU A 117 -2.08 -19.64 -3.97
N GLU A 118 -1.58 -20.16 -5.09
CA GLU A 118 -2.29 -20.26 -6.37
C GLU A 118 -3.56 -21.11 -6.32
N ARG A 119 -3.68 -22.00 -5.32
CA ARG A 119 -4.88 -22.83 -5.13
C ARG A 119 -6.02 -22.09 -4.42
N ILE A 120 -5.75 -20.92 -3.84
CA ILE A 120 -6.72 -20.17 -3.07
C ILE A 120 -7.56 -19.30 -4.01
N ASP A 121 -8.86 -19.56 -4.04
CA ASP A 121 -9.81 -18.84 -4.89
C ASP A 121 -11.08 -18.42 -4.14
N THR A 122 -11.19 -18.72 -2.85
CA THR A 122 -12.42 -18.58 -2.08
C THR A 122 -12.14 -18.04 -0.68
N LEU A 123 -12.87 -17.01 -0.27
CA LEU A 123 -12.89 -16.48 1.08
C LEU A 123 -14.18 -16.92 1.80
N GLY A 124 -14.03 -17.64 2.90
CA GLY A 124 -15.11 -18.03 3.79
C GLY A 124 -15.06 -17.26 5.12
N ILE A 125 -16.19 -16.72 5.59
CA ILE A 125 -16.31 -16.12 6.92
C ILE A 125 -17.49 -16.75 7.65
N TYR A 126 -17.22 -17.30 8.84
CA TYR A 126 -18.18 -18.10 9.60
C TYR A 126 -18.17 -17.74 11.09
N GLY A 127 -19.19 -18.20 11.82
CA GLY A 127 -19.34 -18.00 13.26
C GLY A 127 -19.97 -16.66 13.62
N LYS A 128 -19.80 -16.23 14.87
CA LYS A 128 -20.47 -15.05 15.43
C LYS A 128 -19.66 -13.79 15.16
N VAL A 129 -19.90 -13.16 14.01
CA VAL A 129 -19.26 -11.90 13.58
C VAL A 129 -20.21 -11.10 12.68
N ARG A 130 -20.08 -9.77 12.68
CA ARG A 130 -20.74 -8.89 11.71
C ARG A 130 -19.69 -8.30 10.79
N ILE A 131 -19.85 -8.45 9.49
CA ILE A 131 -18.92 -7.91 8.49
C ILE A 131 -19.58 -6.71 7.81
N LYS A 132 -18.84 -5.61 7.75
CA LYS A 132 -19.22 -4.35 7.12
C LYS A 132 -18.73 -4.27 5.68
N SER A 133 -17.44 -4.56 5.45
CA SER A 133 -16.85 -4.64 4.12
C SER A 133 -15.73 -5.69 4.07
N ILE A 134 -15.47 -6.15 2.86
CA ILE A 134 -14.33 -6.99 2.50
C ILE A 134 -13.76 -6.35 1.25
N ASP A 135 -12.53 -5.89 1.33
CA ASP A 135 -11.86 -5.13 0.28
C ASP A 135 -10.58 -5.86 -0.12
N PHE A 136 -10.41 -6.12 -1.42
CA PHE A 136 -9.21 -6.71 -1.99
C PHE A 136 -8.41 -5.59 -2.66
N ILE A 137 -7.17 -5.39 -2.21
CA ILE A 137 -6.31 -4.30 -2.68
C ILE A 137 -5.05 -4.92 -3.26
N SER A 138 -4.99 -5.02 -4.59
CA SER A 138 -3.82 -5.57 -5.29
C SER A 138 -2.74 -4.49 -5.43
N ASN A 139 -1.54 -4.78 -4.97
CA ASN A 139 -0.36 -4.00 -5.36
C ASN A 139 -0.03 -4.35 -6.82
N VAL A 140 -0.25 -3.42 -7.75
CA VAL A 140 0.34 -3.56 -9.09
C VAL A 140 1.85 -3.28 -8.99
N THR A 141 2.58 -4.36 -8.70
CA THR A 141 4.03 -4.62 -8.71
C THR A 141 4.88 -4.11 -7.54
N CYS A 142 5.65 -5.04 -6.96
CA CYS A 142 7.01 -4.88 -6.44
C CYS A 142 7.90 -5.83 -7.25
N ILE A 143 9.09 -5.42 -7.68
CA ILE A 143 10.16 -6.35 -8.07
C ILE A 143 11.35 -6.06 -7.17
N SER A 144 11.78 -7.09 -6.45
CA SER A 144 12.90 -7.13 -5.52
C SER A 144 14.18 -7.64 -6.19
N GLU A 145 15.33 -7.10 -5.80
CA GLU A 145 16.61 -7.78 -5.50
C GLU A 145 17.56 -6.67 -4.99
N ALA A 146 18.33 -6.76 -3.90
CA ALA A 146 18.90 -7.88 -3.19
C ALA A 146 19.14 -7.53 -1.70
N GLY A 147 19.57 -8.54 -0.95
CA GLY A 147 19.53 -8.65 0.51
C GLY A 147 20.18 -7.54 1.36
N ALA A 148 19.54 -7.29 2.50
CA ALA A 148 20.21 -7.09 3.78
C ALA A 148 19.21 -7.38 4.91
N GLU A 149 19.63 -8.18 5.89
CA GLU A 149 18.96 -8.31 7.19
C GLU A 149 18.99 -6.95 7.91
N VAL A 150 17.98 -6.64 8.73
CA VAL A 150 18.14 -6.17 10.13
C VAL A 150 16.80 -5.69 10.75
N SER A 151 16.57 -6.24 11.95
CA SER A 151 15.86 -5.78 13.16
C SER A 151 14.48 -5.12 13.13
N HIS A 152 13.64 -5.74 13.97
CA HIS A 152 12.40 -5.34 14.60
C HIS A 152 12.23 -3.84 14.95
N SER A 153 10.94 -3.48 14.98
CA SER A 153 10.32 -2.27 15.54
C SER A 153 10.30 -1.01 14.68
N GLN A 154 9.68 -1.09 13.49
CA GLN A 154 8.97 0.08 12.93
C GLN A 154 7.57 -0.35 12.46
N SER A 155 6.59 0.44 12.85
CA SER A 155 5.14 0.21 12.74
C SER A 155 4.69 -0.10 11.30
N PHE A 156 4.27 -1.35 11.08
CA PHE A 156 3.85 -1.90 9.79
C PHE A 156 2.53 -1.34 9.21
N ALA A 157 1.93 -0.32 9.84
CA ALA A 157 0.83 0.46 9.26
C ALA A 157 1.31 1.45 8.18
N CYS A 158 2.62 1.64 8.00
CA CYS A 158 3.17 2.72 7.14
C CYS A 158 3.16 2.43 5.63
N PHE A 159 2.69 1.27 5.16
CA PHE A 159 2.85 0.86 3.75
C PHE A 159 1.56 0.72 2.94
N TYR A 160 0.39 1.02 3.51
CA TYR A 160 -0.88 0.76 2.80
C TYR A 160 -1.73 1.97 2.41
N PHE A 161 -1.32 3.14 2.85
CA PHE A 161 -1.57 4.38 2.15
C PHE A 161 -0.32 5.21 2.38
N GLN A 162 0.41 5.59 1.33
CA GLN A 162 1.24 6.79 1.47
C GLN A 162 0.25 7.97 1.51
N GLY A 163 -0.33 8.22 2.69
CA GLY A 163 -1.29 9.29 2.89
C GLY A 163 -0.69 10.60 2.38
N VAL A 164 -1.46 11.36 1.62
CA VAL A 164 -1.07 12.69 1.18
C VAL A 164 -1.48 13.68 2.27
N PRO A 165 -0.57 14.50 2.83
CA PRO A 165 0.80 14.75 2.37
C PRO A 165 1.77 13.59 2.70
N TYR A 166 2.49 13.15 1.68
CA TYR A 166 3.53 12.13 1.79
C TYR A 166 4.90 12.81 1.86
N VAL A 167 5.78 12.30 2.73
CA VAL A 167 7.20 12.62 2.74
C VAL A 167 7.98 11.32 2.88
N GLY A 168 8.82 11.01 1.91
CA GLY A 168 9.64 9.80 1.89
C GLY A 168 11.09 10.09 1.55
N ARG A 169 12.01 9.31 2.13
CA ARG A 169 13.41 9.32 1.71
C ARG A 169 13.55 8.58 0.38
N LEU A 170 14.38 9.10 -0.50
CA LEU A 170 14.83 8.40 -1.70
C LEU A 170 15.79 7.29 -1.30
N ASP A 171 15.84 6.21 -2.09
CA ASP A 171 16.69 5.03 -1.83
C ASP A 171 18.18 5.41 -1.80
N SER A 172 18.55 6.43 -2.56
CA SER A 172 19.80 7.16 -2.38
C SER A 172 19.63 8.61 -2.81
N ALA A 173 20.52 9.48 -2.35
CA ALA A 173 20.52 10.87 -2.80
C ALA A 173 20.77 10.97 -4.31
N LEU A 174 20.15 11.96 -4.94
CA LEU A 174 20.17 12.07 -6.39
C LEU A 174 21.58 12.30 -6.95
N ARG A 175 21.86 11.61 -8.05
CA ARG A 175 23.00 11.86 -8.95
C ARG A 175 22.54 11.71 -10.40
N PRO A 176 23.33 12.19 -11.38
CA PRO A 176 23.02 11.98 -12.78
C PRO A 176 22.81 10.48 -13.08
N GLY A 177 21.74 10.16 -13.81
CA GLY A 177 21.30 8.80 -14.12
C GLY A 177 20.20 8.27 -13.20
N HIS A 178 19.93 8.91 -12.06
CA HIS A 178 18.87 8.49 -11.15
C HIS A 178 17.47 8.83 -11.65
N THR A 179 16.52 7.98 -11.28
CA THR A 179 15.11 8.11 -11.63
C THR A 179 14.25 8.05 -10.38
N VAL A 180 13.23 8.92 -10.32
CA VAL A 180 12.14 8.84 -9.34
C VAL A 180 10.84 8.65 -10.09
N ALA A 181 10.13 7.57 -9.82
CA ALA A 181 8.82 7.28 -10.39
C ALA A 181 7.73 7.40 -9.32
N ILE A 182 6.64 8.08 -9.67
CA ILE A 182 5.49 8.34 -8.82
C ILE A 182 4.24 7.89 -9.58
N LYS A 183 3.47 6.96 -9.02
CA LYS A 183 2.15 6.59 -9.55
C LYS A 183 1.07 7.07 -8.61
N GLY A 184 0.00 7.60 -9.18
CA GLY A 184 -1.12 8.11 -8.41
C GLY A 184 -2.40 8.19 -9.23
N GLU A 185 -3.48 8.57 -8.55
CA GLU A 185 -4.74 8.95 -9.18
C GLU A 185 -5.07 10.38 -8.75
N VAL A 186 -5.36 11.26 -9.71
CA VAL A 186 -5.80 12.61 -9.38
C VAL A 186 -7.22 12.56 -8.82
N ASN A 187 -7.49 13.27 -7.73
CA ASN A 187 -8.83 13.25 -7.13
C ASN A 187 -9.89 13.79 -8.12
N LYS A 188 -11.12 13.24 -8.07
CA LYS A 188 -12.22 13.63 -8.98
C LYS A 188 -12.59 15.12 -8.94
N ASN A 189 -12.31 15.80 -7.82
CA ASN A 189 -12.59 17.23 -7.60
C ASN A 189 -11.29 18.05 -7.40
N ALA A 190 -10.17 17.60 -7.97
CA ALA A 190 -8.87 18.20 -7.72
C ALA A 190 -8.73 19.64 -8.24
N ASN A 191 -8.19 20.52 -7.39
CA ASN A 191 -7.73 21.85 -7.76
C ASN A 191 -6.27 21.80 -8.25
N SER A 192 -5.40 21.21 -7.43
CA SER A 192 -3.97 21.08 -7.71
C SER A 192 -3.32 20.07 -6.78
N PHE A 193 -2.18 19.52 -7.19
CA PHE A 193 -1.29 18.77 -6.33
C PHE A 193 0.16 19.19 -6.59
N ALA A 194 1.08 18.81 -5.71
CA ALA A 194 2.49 19.13 -5.85
C ALA A 194 3.38 17.92 -5.56
N ILE A 195 4.48 17.83 -6.31
CA ILE A 195 5.56 16.86 -6.12
C ILE A 195 6.85 17.66 -5.95
N ASN A 196 7.55 17.43 -4.84
CA ASN A 196 8.71 18.20 -4.42
C ASN A 196 9.92 17.27 -4.23
N LEU A 197 11.06 17.62 -4.82
CA LEU A 197 12.35 17.05 -4.48
C LEU A 197 13.11 18.02 -3.57
N LYS A 198 13.47 17.56 -2.38
CA LYS A 198 13.94 18.40 -1.27
C LYS A 198 15.25 17.89 -0.69
N SER A 199 15.96 18.79 -0.01
CA SER A 199 17.06 18.44 0.88
C SER A 199 16.53 18.17 2.29
N SER A 200 17.00 17.11 2.96
CA SER A 200 16.69 16.90 4.39
C SER A 200 17.35 17.92 5.32
N ASP A 201 18.41 18.58 4.84
CA ASP A 201 19.30 19.39 5.65
C ASP A 201 18.92 20.88 5.61
N SER A 202 17.93 21.25 4.79
CA SER A 202 17.43 22.61 4.65
C SER A 202 15.94 22.63 4.32
N LYS A 203 15.36 23.83 4.20
CA LYS A 203 13.98 24.02 3.72
C LYS A 203 13.90 24.10 2.20
N ASP A 204 15.04 23.95 1.50
CA ASP A 204 15.10 24.16 0.07
C ASP A 204 14.34 23.08 -0.69
N ILE A 205 13.62 23.51 -1.72
CA ILE A 205 12.96 22.64 -2.70
C ILE A 205 13.72 22.79 -4.01
N ALA A 206 14.50 21.78 -4.36
CA ALA A 206 15.30 21.76 -5.57
C ALA A 206 14.42 21.74 -6.84
N LEU A 207 13.36 20.94 -6.80
CA LEU A 207 12.35 20.87 -7.85
C LEU A 207 10.96 20.83 -7.22
N HIS A 208 10.13 21.80 -7.57
CA HIS A 208 8.70 21.83 -7.29
C HIS A 208 7.95 21.61 -8.60
N LEU A 209 7.11 20.59 -8.68
CA LEU A 209 6.19 20.32 -9.79
C LEU A 209 4.76 20.51 -9.28
N ASN A 210 3.99 21.42 -9.88
CA ASN A 210 2.65 21.75 -9.42
C ASN A 210 1.64 21.86 -10.57
N PRO A 211 1.00 20.74 -10.94
CA PRO A 211 -0.14 20.75 -11.84
C PRO A 211 -1.35 21.44 -11.19
N ARG A 212 -1.88 22.47 -11.86
CA ARG A 212 -3.09 23.21 -11.46
C ARG A 212 -4.20 22.87 -12.45
N LEU A 213 -5.13 22.01 -12.06
CA LEU A 213 -6.10 21.39 -12.96
C LEU A 213 -7.15 22.37 -13.46
N LYS A 214 -7.62 23.29 -12.59
CA LYS A 214 -8.64 24.29 -12.96
C LYS A 214 -8.19 25.21 -14.10
N THR A 215 -6.95 25.67 -14.05
CA THR A 215 -6.38 26.56 -15.07
C THR A 215 -5.61 25.82 -16.15
N LYS A 216 -5.41 24.50 -16.00
CA LYS A 216 -4.59 23.65 -16.88
C LYS A 216 -3.17 24.18 -17.06
N ILE A 217 -2.56 24.65 -15.98
CA ILE A 217 -1.18 25.15 -15.96
C ILE A 217 -0.32 24.16 -15.18
N PHE A 218 0.81 23.75 -15.75
CA PHE A 218 1.80 22.95 -15.05
C PHE A 218 2.97 23.85 -14.64
N VAL A 219 2.96 24.29 -13.37
CA VAL A 219 4.02 25.13 -12.82
C VAL A 219 5.20 24.27 -12.38
N ARG A 220 6.41 24.75 -12.62
CA ARG A 220 7.63 24.24 -12.00
C ARG A 220 8.54 25.36 -11.54
N ASN A 221 9.19 25.15 -10.40
CA ASN A 221 10.02 26.16 -9.75
C ASN A 221 11.00 25.50 -8.75
N SER A 222 11.82 26.33 -8.09
CA SER A 222 12.62 25.97 -6.92
C SER A 222 12.34 26.97 -5.80
N TYR A 223 12.34 26.50 -4.56
CA TYR A 223 12.28 27.34 -3.37
C TYR A 223 13.66 27.30 -2.72
N LEU A 224 14.44 28.37 -2.85
CA LEU A 224 15.84 28.42 -2.42
C LEU A 224 16.06 29.67 -1.56
N HIS A 225 16.80 29.54 -0.46
CA HIS A 225 17.11 30.67 0.44
C HIS A 225 15.82 31.40 0.91
N ASP A 226 14.85 30.62 1.38
CA ASP A 226 13.54 31.09 1.88
C ASP A 226 12.68 31.88 0.86
N SER A 227 12.93 31.71 -0.44
CA SER A 227 12.15 32.39 -1.49
C SER A 227 11.87 31.50 -2.71
N TRP A 228 10.71 31.71 -3.35
CA TRP A 228 10.40 31.11 -4.64
C TRP A 228 11.16 31.84 -5.75
N GLY A 229 11.72 31.09 -6.70
CA GLY A 229 12.30 31.64 -7.91
C GLY A 229 11.26 32.00 -8.98
N GLU A 230 11.72 32.17 -10.21
CA GLU A 230 10.86 32.39 -11.38
C GLU A 230 10.12 31.10 -11.78
N GLU A 231 8.79 31.17 -11.95
CA GLU A 231 7.97 30.05 -12.40
C GLU A 231 8.19 29.75 -13.89
N GLU A 232 8.42 28.47 -14.23
CA GLU A 232 8.35 27.98 -15.60
C GLU A 232 7.01 27.26 -15.81
N LYS A 233 6.32 27.50 -16.95
CA LYS A 233 4.94 27.03 -17.19
C LYS A 233 4.75 26.32 -18.52
N GLU A 234 5.73 26.44 -19.41
CA GLU A 234 5.63 25.94 -20.78
C GLU A 234 5.61 24.42 -20.78
N VAL A 235 4.55 23.85 -21.35
CA VAL A 235 4.38 22.43 -21.69
C VAL A 235 3.57 22.35 -23.00
N PRO A 236 3.82 21.36 -23.87
CA PRO A 236 3.09 21.23 -25.14
C PRO A 236 1.59 21.01 -24.93
N ASN A 237 1.22 20.18 -23.95
CA ASN A 237 -0.16 19.89 -23.55
C ASN A 237 -0.20 19.65 -22.03
N PHE A 238 -1.31 20.04 -21.38
CA PHE A 238 -1.50 19.76 -19.95
C PHE A 238 -1.87 18.27 -19.75
N PRO A 239 -1.07 17.48 -19.01
CA PRO A 239 -1.15 16.01 -19.06
C PRO A 239 -2.08 15.37 -18.01
N PHE A 240 -2.78 16.15 -17.19
CA PHE A 240 -3.60 15.62 -16.08
C PHE A 240 -5.09 15.93 -16.25
N SER A 241 -5.95 15.07 -15.70
CA SER A 241 -7.39 15.30 -15.58
C SER A 241 -7.92 14.75 -14.25
N PRO A 242 -9.04 15.28 -13.71
CA PRO A 242 -9.62 14.74 -12.48
C PRO A 242 -10.05 13.27 -12.63
N GLY A 243 -9.75 12.43 -11.63
CA GLY A 243 -10.00 10.98 -11.66
C GLY A 243 -9.03 10.18 -12.54
N MET A 244 -8.01 10.82 -13.10
CA MET A 244 -7.06 10.17 -14.00
C MET A 244 -5.93 9.52 -13.20
N TYR A 245 -5.64 8.26 -13.52
CA TYR A 245 -4.38 7.61 -13.16
C TYR A 245 -3.20 8.28 -13.88
N PHE A 246 -2.08 8.43 -13.19
CA PHE A 246 -0.83 8.85 -13.80
C PHE A 246 0.36 8.05 -13.27
N GLU A 247 1.35 7.90 -14.14
CA GLU A 247 2.73 7.56 -13.83
C GLU A 247 3.61 8.76 -14.22
N LEU A 248 4.24 9.40 -13.25
CA LEU A 248 5.16 10.50 -13.43
C LEU A 248 6.59 10.02 -13.15
N ILE A 249 7.48 10.27 -14.10
CA ILE A 249 8.89 9.90 -14.02
C ILE A 249 9.73 11.17 -14.02
N ILE A 250 10.60 11.32 -13.02
CA ILE A 250 11.62 12.38 -12.93
C ILE A 250 12.97 11.71 -13.12
N PHE A 251 13.61 11.98 -14.25
CA PHE A 251 14.98 11.55 -14.52
C PHE A 251 15.95 12.69 -14.21
N CYS A 252 16.94 12.42 -13.36
CA CYS A 252 18.01 13.33 -13.01
C CYS A 252 19.14 13.21 -14.03
N ASP A 253 19.27 14.20 -14.92
CA ASP A 253 20.40 14.31 -15.84
C ASP A 253 21.51 15.18 -15.22
N ALA A 254 22.68 15.28 -15.87
CA ALA A 254 23.81 16.06 -15.40
C ALA A 254 23.50 17.57 -15.25
N GLN A 255 22.62 18.12 -16.08
CA GLN A 255 22.35 19.57 -16.12
C GLN A 255 20.91 19.94 -15.72
N GLN A 256 19.98 18.98 -15.74
CA GLN A 256 18.54 19.24 -15.61
C GLN A 256 17.77 18.00 -15.18
N PHE A 257 16.56 18.20 -14.69
CA PHE A 257 15.56 17.14 -14.59
C PHE A 257 14.79 17.01 -15.90
N LYS A 258 14.52 15.77 -16.31
CA LYS A 258 13.61 15.45 -17.43
C LYS A 258 12.38 14.77 -16.84
N VAL A 259 11.19 15.26 -17.18
CA VAL A 259 9.93 14.75 -16.62
C VAL A 259 9.07 14.17 -17.73
N ALA A 260 8.58 12.95 -17.51
CA ALA A 260 7.63 12.27 -18.37
C ALA A 260 6.36 11.89 -17.59
N ILE A 261 5.22 11.92 -18.26
CA ILE A 261 3.92 11.51 -17.70
C ILE A 261 3.31 10.46 -18.63
N ASN A 262 2.95 9.30 -18.09
CA ASN A 262 2.37 8.17 -18.82
C ASN A 262 3.20 7.77 -20.06
N GLY A 263 4.52 7.72 -19.90
CA GLY A 263 5.46 7.36 -20.96
C GLY A 263 5.78 8.48 -21.97
N VAL A 264 5.16 9.65 -21.85
CA VAL A 264 5.38 10.78 -22.77
C VAL A 264 6.24 11.85 -22.11
N HIS A 265 7.37 12.18 -22.73
CA HIS A 265 8.21 13.30 -22.30
C HIS A 265 7.40 14.60 -22.33
N THR A 266 7.40 15.34 -21.22
CA THR A 266 6.56 16.53 -21.04
C THR A 266 7.37 17.80 -20.88
N LEU A 267 8.45 17.76 -20.09
CA LEU A 267 9.21 18.96 -19.76
C LEU A 267 10.65 18.69 -19.28
N GLU A 268 11.49 19.72 -19.32
CA GLU A 268 12.88 19.72 -18.82
C GLU A 268 13.17 20.92 -17.92
N TYR A 269 13.69 20.71 -16.70
CA TYR A 269 13.93 21.78 -15.73
C TYR A 269 15.41 21.86 -15.35
N LYS A 270 16.09 22.95 -15.71
CA LYS A 270 17.52 23.14 -15.42
C LYS A 270 17.78 23.17 -13.92
N HIS A 271 18.84 22.50 -13.48
CA HIS A 271 19.19 22.45 -12.06
C HIS A 271 19.48 23.84 -11.52
N ARG A 272 18.61 24.39 -10.67
CA ARG A 272 18.88 25.62 -9.91
C ARG A 272 19.62 25.31 -8.61
N PHE A 273 19.27 24.20 -7.97
CA PHE A 273 20.02 23.63 -6.85
C PHE A 273 21.10 22.68 -7.38
N LYS A 274 22.38 22.98 -7.12
CA LYS A 274 23.51 22.28 -7.76
C LYS A 274 24.07 21.08 -6.96
N GLN A 275 23.79 21.03 -5.67
CA GLN A 275 24.29 19.98 -4.76
C GLN A 275 23.35 18.77 -4.81
N LEU A 276 23.28 18.08 -5.97
CA LEU A 276 22.31 17.00 -6.23
C LEU A 276 22.33 15.92 -5.13
N GLU A 277 23.50 15.64 -4.58
CA GLU A 277 23.75 14.69 -3.49
C GLU A 277 23.06 15.05 -2.16
N LYS A 278 22.53 16.28 -2.04
CA LYS A 278 21.70 16.67 -0.89
C LYS A 278 20.21 16.47 -1.13
N ILE A 279 19.79 16.22 -2.38
CA ILE A 279 18.39 15.96 -2.70
C ILE A 279 18.08 14.50 -2.35
N ASN A 280 17.39 14.30 -1.23
CA ASN A 280 17.18 12.98 -0.65
C ASN A 280 15.75 12.75 -0.11
N LEU A 281 14.87 13.73 -0.26
CA LEU A 281 13.46 13.64 0.13
C LEU A 281 12.55 13.88 -1.07
N LEU A 282 11.53 13.03 -1.21
CA LEU A 282 10.36 13.26 -2.04
C LEU A 282 9.20 13.67 -1.13
N GLU A 283 8.50 14.73 -1.50
CA GLU A 283 7.27 15.15 -0.84
C GLU A 283 6.14 15.26 -1.87
N VAL A 284 4.98 14.69 -1.59
CA VAL A 284 3.78 14.75 -2.44
C VAL A 284 2.64 15.33 -1.62
N THR A 285 1.97 16.37 -2.11
CA THR A 285 0.89 17.09 -1.38
C THR A 285 -0.27 17.44 -2.31
N GLY A 286 -1.42 17.78 -1.74
CA GLY A 286 -2.59 18.28 -2.48
C GLY A 286 -3.55 17.18 -2.96
N ASP A 287 -4.29 17.45 -4.03
CA ASP A 287 -5.51 16.71 -4.40
C ASP A 287 -5.21 15.44 -5.24
N VAL A 288 -4.47 14.49 -4.65
CA VAL A 288 -4.05 13.26 -5.31
C VAL A 288 -4.08 12.08 -4.33
N GLN A 289 -4.40 10.88 -4.83
CA GLN A 289 -4.14 9.62 -4.16
C GLN A 289 -2.79 9.08 -4.64
N LEU A 290 -1.85 8.92 -3.72
CA LEU A 290 -0.55 8.32 -4.02
C LEU A 290 -0.66 6.80 -3.95
N LEU A 291 -0.25 6.13 -5.03
CA LEU A 291 -0.34 4.67 -5.17
C LEU A 291 1.05 4.03 -4.97
N GLU A 292 2.08 4.62 -5.56
CA GLU A 292 3.43 4.07 -5.51
C GLU A 292 4.49 5.16 -5.67
N VAL A 293 5.61 4.99 -4.99
CA VAL A 293 6.85 5.75 -5.20
C VAL A 293 7.99 4.75 -5.34
N ARG A 294 8.84 4.94 -6.34
CA ARG A 294 10.10 4.20 -6.51
C ARG A 294 11.22 5.16 -6.86
N SER A 295 12.44 4.86 -6.41
CA SER A 295 13.65 5.53 -6.88
C SER A 295 14.73 4.50 -7.23
N TRP A 296 15.59 4.81 -8.21
CA TRP A 296 16.73 3.95 -8.57
C TRP A 296 17.83 4.73 -9.29
#